data_AF-B4JFY9-F1
#
_entry.id   AF-B4JFY9-F1
#
_cell.length_a   1.000
_cell.length_b   1.000
_cell.length_c   1.000
_cell.angle_alpha   90.00
_cell.angle_beta   90.00
_cell.angle_gamma   90.00
#
_symmetry.space_group_name_H-M   'P 1'
#
loop_
_entity.id
_entity.type
_entity.pdbx_description
1 polymer ?
#
loop_
_entity_poly.entity_id
_entity_poly.type
_entity_poly.pdbx_seq_one_letter_code
_entity_poly.pdbx_strand_id
1 'polypeptide(L)'
;MHYDNFTELAAHNDTRILRRGKRYLEFSKGSRMSWRTNGKNTILKINTLFAYGYGFRANYPFPDAKDQRKSNRVFFKRDLFSKLETALDGHGFDGRACLLKSFCTAILDVDKPQQKSGMLFKLLKLIFSLEDHEKHHMPYLREENCQQILHSHCPLSFDSISPYTDDV
;
A
#
# COMPACT_ATOMS: atom_id res chain seq x y z
N MET A 1 -51.76 -7.72 51.20
CA MET A 1 -50.96 -8.70 51.95
C MET A 1 -50.60 -9.85 51.00
N HIS A 2 -49.34 -9.95 50.62
CA HIS A 2 -48.60 -11.21 50.56
C HIS A 2 -47.14 -10.84 50.30
N TYR A 3 -46.32 -10.98 51.33
CA TYR A 3 -44.88 -11.11 51.17
C TYR A 3 -44.60 -12.57 50.80
N ASP A 4 -43.62 -12.80 49.94
CA ASP A 4 -42.64 -13.87 50.14
C ASP A 4 -41.29 -13.48 49.54
N ASN A 5 -40.27 -13.98 50.22
CA ASN A 5 -38.90 -13.49 50.32
C ASN A 5 -37.92 -14.35 49.50
N PHE A 6 -36.78 -13.73 49.18
CA PHE A 6 -35.44 -14.31 48.98
C PHE A 6 -35.24 -15.47 47.98
N THR A 7 -34.46 -15.19 46.93
CA THR A 7 -33.27 -16.01 46.67
C THR A 7 -32.23 -15.21 45.90
N GLU A 8 -31.13 -14.95 46.60
CA GLU A 8 -29.82 -14.57 46.09
C GLU A 8 -29.40 -15.57 45.01
N LEU A 9 -29.14 -15.10 43.78
CA LEU A 9 -28.50 -15.91 42.75
C LEU A 9 -27.58 -15.02 41.90
N ALA A 10 -26.30 -15.09 42.28
CA ALA A 10 -25.11 -14.94 41.47
C ALA A 10 -25.01 -13.68 40.60
N ALA A 11 -24.18 -12.74 41.06
CA ALA A 11 -23.51 -11.77 40.20
C ALA A 11 -22.70 -12.49 39.12
N HIS A 12 -23.30 -12.73 37.95
CA HIS A 12 -22.58 -13.09 36.74
C HIS A 12 -21.94 -11.82 36.19
N ASN A 13 -20.69 -11.56 36.60
CA ASN A 13 -19.82 -10.60 35.91
C ASN A 13 -19.43 -11.18 34.54
N ASP A 14 -20.38 -11.18 33.61
CA ASP A 14 -20.09 -11.35 32.20
C ASP A 14 -19.35 -10.09 31.75
N THR A 15 -18.04 -10.22 31.55
CA THR A 15 -17.26 -9.25 30.78
C THR A 15 -17.84 -9.23 29.36
N ARG A 16 -18.83 -8.37 29.15
CA ARG A 16 -19.54 -8.23 27.88
C ARG A 16 -18.53 -7.72 26.84
N ILE A 17 -17.92 -8.66 26.11
CA ILE A 17 -16.97 -8.37 25.03
C ILE A 17 -17.72 -7.49 24.02
N LEU A 18 -17.40 -6.19 23.99
CA LEU A 18 -17.92 -5.26 23.00
C LEU A 18 -17.37 -5.66 21.63
N ARG A 19 -18.09 -6.53 20.92
CA ARG A 19 -17.82 -6.82 19.51
C ARG A 19 -18.16 -5.57 18.70
N ARG A 20 -17.15 -4.73 18.45
CA ARG A 20 -17.28 -3.62 17.50
C ARG A 20 -17.61 -4.22 16.12
N GLY A 21 -18.78 -3.89 15.59
CA GLY A 21 -19.16 -4.26 14.24
C GLY A 21 -18.12 -3.74 13.25
N LYS A 22 -17.61 -4.63 12.37
CA LYS A 22 -16.69 -4.23 11.31
C LYS A 22 -17.43 -3.28 10.35
N ARG A 23 -16.87 -2.09 10.12
CA ARG A 23 -17.37 -1.13 9.15
C ARG A 23 -16.57 -1.30 7.86
N TYR A 24 -17.26 -1.26 6.73
CA TYR A 24 -16.65 -1.37 5.41
C TYR A 24 -16.84 -0.05 4.67
N LEU A 25 -15.81 0.37 3.93
CA LEU A 25 -15.92 1.48 3.00
C LEU A 25 -16.69 0.99 1.76
N GLU A 26 -17.86 1.58 1.50
CA GLU A 26 -18.71 1.27 0.35
C GLU A 26 -18.88 2.55 -0.49
N PHE A 27 -18.60 2.47 -1.78
CA PHE A 27 -18.86 3.58 -2.70
C PHE A 27 -20.24 3.41 -3.33
N SER A 28 -21.02 4.49 -3.36
CA SER A 28 -22.37 4.47 -3.94
C SER A 28 -22.33 4.19 -5.45
N LYS A 29 -23.41 3.57 -5.96
CA LYS A 29 -23.55 3.28 -7.39
C LYS A 29 -23.43 4.56 -8.22
N GLY A 30 -22.57 4.53 -9.24
CA GLY A 30 -22.30 5.68 -10.10
C GLY A 30 -21.11 6.54 -9.67
N SER A 31 -20.52 6.30 -8.49
CA SER A 31 -19.26 6.94 -8.10
C SER A 31 -18.12 6.52 -9.05
N ARG A 32 -17.21 7.45 -9.38
CA ARG A 32 -16.07 7.21 -10.27
C ARG A 32 -14.81 7.84 -9.70
N MET A 33 -13.69 7.12 -9.74
CA MET A 33 -12.38 7.70 -9.46
C MET A 33 -11.84 8.35 -10.73
N SER A 34 -11.37 9.59 -10.66
CA SER A 34 -10.67 10.23 -11.77
C SER A 34 -9.29 10.69 -11.34
N TRP A 35 -8.28 10.18 -12.02
CA TRP A 35 -6.92 10.67 -11.94
C TRP A 35 -6.68 11.63 -13.10
N ARG A 36 -6.18 12.83 -12.79
CA ARG A 36 -5.77 13.82 -13.79
C ARG A 36 -4.41 14.38 -13.41
N THR A 37 -3.45 14.24 -14.30
CA THR A 37 -2.15 14.90 -14.19
C THR A 37 -1.97 15.74 -15.43
N ASN A 38 -1.76 17.04 -15.24
CA ASN A 38 -1.45 17.96 -16.34
C ASN A 38 -0.10 18.61 -16.07
N GLY A 39 0.78 18.56 -17.05
CA GLY A 39 2.06 19.26 -17.06
C GLY A 39 2.09 20.23 -18.24
N LYS A 40 2.61 21.43 -18.00
CA LYS A 40 2.90 22.40 -19.06
C LYS A 40 4.38 22.73 -18.99
N ASN A 41 5.10 22.50 -20.08
CA ASN A 41 6.50 22.91 -20.19
C ASN A 41 6.65 23.96 -21.31
N THR A 42 7.31 25.07 -20.99
CA THR A 42 7.53 26.17 -21.93
C THR A 42 8.87 25.95 -22.62
N ILE A 43 8.86 25.78 -23.94
CA ILE A 43 10.04 25.31 -24.69
C ILE A 43 11.11 26.41 -24.78
N LEU A 44 10.71 27.68 -24.81
CA LEU A 44 11.63 28.82 -24.92
C LEU A 44 11.39 29.82 -23.78
N LYS A 45 12.38 30.00 -22.89
CA LYS A 45 12.31 30.95 -21.76
C LYS A 45 12.32 32.42 -22.19
N ILE A 46 12.78 32.72 -23.41
CA ILE A 46 12.94 34.10 -23.92
C ILE A 46 11.64 34.71 -24.46
N ASN A 47 10.76 33.90 -25.05
CA ASN A 47 9.42 34.31 -25.47
C ASN A 47 8.45 33.16 -25.18
N THR A 48 7.47 33.39 -24.31
CA THR A 48 6.46 32.40 -23.85
C THR A 48 5.45 31.97 -24.94
N LEU A 49 5.78 32.18 -26.22
CA LEU A 49 4.88 31.98 -27.36
C LEU A 49 4.59 30.51 -27.65
N PHE A 50 5.51 29.60 -27.32
CA PHE A 50 5.34 28.18 -27.56
C PHE A 50 5.52 27.36 -26.28
N ALA A 51 4.46 26.66 -25.89
CA ALA A 51 4.44 25.74 -24.77
C ALA A 51 3.84 24.40 -25.17
N TYR A 52 4.42 23.33 -24.66
CA TYR A 52 3.91 21.97 -24.81
C TYR A 52 3.20 21.56 -23.52
N GLY A 53 1.94 21.18 -23.64
CA GLY A 53 1.16 20.63 -22.53
C GLY A 53 0.93 19.15 -22.74
N TYR A 54 1.13 18.36 -21.69
CA TYR A 54 0.72 16.95 -21.66
C TYR A 54 -0.25 16.73 -20.51
N GLY A 55 -1.34 16.01 -20.81
CA GLY A 55 -2.39 15.70 -19.87
C GLY A 55 -2.67 14.21 -19.88
N PHE A 56 -2.59 13.57 -18.73
CA PHE A 56 -3.04 12.20 -18.53
C PHE A 56 -4.35 12.19 -17.75
N ARG A 57 -5.34 11.47 -18.27
CA ARG A 57 -6.62 11.27 -17.61
C ARG A 57 -6.98 9.78 -17.57
N ALA A 58 -7.01 9.22 -16.37
CA ALA A 58 -7.57 7.90 -16.14
C ALA A 58 -8.89 8.05 -15.37
N ASN A 59 -9.98 7.49 -15.90
CA ASN A 59 -11.24 7.40 -15.18
C ASN A 59 -11.49 5.92 -14.84
N TYR A 60 -11.45 5.57 -13.56
CA TYR A 60 -11.70 4.23 -13.07
C TYR A 60 -13.12 4.14 -12.48
N PRO A 61 -14.03 3.33 -13.06
CA PRO A 61 -15.35 3.11 -12.47
C PRO A 61 -15.22 2.27 -11.20
N PHE A 62 -15.87 2.66 -10.11
CA PHE A 62 -15.90 1.80 -8.93
C PHE A 62 -16.81 0.58 -9.20
N PRO A 63 -16.38 -0.63 -8.80
CA PRO A 63 -17.21 -1.84 -8.94
C PRO A 63 -18.48 -1.73 -8.07
N ASP A 64 -19.55 -2.46 -8.41
CA ASP A 64 -20.81 -2.42 -7.65
C ASP A 64 -20.61 -2.92 -6.20
N ALA A 65 -21.48 -2.53 -5.27
CA ALA A 65 -21.37 -2.88 -3.86
C ALA A 65 -21.24 -4.40 -3.60
N LYS A 66 -21.88 -5.23 -4.44
CA LYS A 66 -21.80 -6.70 -4.38
C LYS A 66 -20.39 -7.20 -4.73
N ASP A 67 -19.80 -6.64 -5.77
CA ASP A 67 -18.44 -6.96 -6.23
C ASP A 67 -17.39 -6.34 -5.31
N GLN A 68 -17.65 -5.15 -4.77
CA GLN A 68 -16.82 -4.53 -3.72
C GLN A 68 -16.77 -5.41 -2.48
N ARG A 69 -17.89 -5.99 -2.02
CA ARG A 69 -17.87 -6.91 -0.86
C ARG A 69 -17.12 -8.20 -1.15
N LYS A 70 -17.08 -8.66 -2.40
CA LYS A 70 -16.30 -9.82 -2.84
C LYS A 70 -14.81 -9.49 -2.97
N SER A 71 -14.47 -8.31 -3.50
CA SER A 71 -13.10 -7.83 -3.70
C SER A 71 -12.45 -7.31 -2.42
N ASN A 72 -13.19 -6.57 -1.59
CA ASN A 72 -12.78 -6.14 -0.24
C ASN A 72 -12.71 -7.32 0.73
N ARG A 73 -13.16 -8.51 0.33
CA ARG A 73 -13.19 -9.65 1.25
C ARG A 73 -11.78 -10.00 1.71
N VAL A 74 -10.75 -9.81 0.88
CA VAL A 74 -9.36 -9.87 1.35
C VAL A 74 -8.39 -9.26 0.33
N PHE A 75 -7.93 -8.03 0.55
CA PHE A 75 -6.66 -7.56 -0.03
C PHE A 75 -5.53 -8.21 0.77
N PHE A 76 -5.08 -9.39 0.36
CA PHE A 76 -3.89 -9.99 0.95
C PHE A 76 -2.64 -9.35 0.36
N LYS A 77 -1.69 -8.95 1.22
CA LYS A 77 -0.40 -8.45 0.75
C LYS A 77 0.33 -9.45 -0.15
N ARG A 78 0.12 -10.76 0.03
CA ARG A 78 0.66 -11.79 -0.87
C ARG A 78 0.22 -11.60 -2.32
N ASP A 79 -1.04 -11.26 -2.56
CA ASP A 79 -1.58 -11.12 -3.90
C ASP A 79 -1.07 -9.83 -4.55
N LEU A 80 -0.81 -8.80 -3.74
CA LEU A 80 -0.13 -7.59 -4.19
C LEU A 80 1.31 -7.88 -4.61
N PHE A 81 2.08 -8.56 -3.76
CA PHE A 81 3.48 -8.88 -4.04
C PHE A 81 3.63 -9.84 -5.22
N SER A 82 2.77 -10.85 -5.32
CA SER A 82 2.74 -11.76 -6.48
C SER A 82 2.47 -11.02 -7.79
N LYS A 83 1.53 -10.05 -7.80
CA LYS A 83 1.28 -9.21 -8.98
C LYS A 83 2.45 -8.30 -9.32
N LEU A 84 3.13 -7.76 -8.30
CA LEU A 84 4.32 -6.93 -8.50
C LEU A 84 5.48 -7.74 -9.10
N GLU A 85 5.71 -8.95 -8.59
CA GLU A 85 6.70 -9.90 -9.14
C GLU A 85 6.40 -10.18 -10.61
N THR A 86 5.17 -10.58 -10.95
CA THR A 86 4.77 -10.86 -12.34
C THR A 86 4.89 -9.62 -13.25
N ALA A 87 4.59 -8.43 -12.73
CA ALA A 87 4.73 -7.20 -13.50
C ALA A 87 6.21 -6.91 -13.80
N LEU A 88 7.09 -7.06 -12.81
CA LEU A 88 8.53 -6.85 -12.96
C LEU A 88 9.15 -7.89 -13.90
N ASP A 89 8.74 -9.16 -13.80
CA ASP A 89 9.11 -10.23 -14.72
C ASP A 89 8.67 -9.91 -16.16
N GLY A 90 7.44 -9.40 -16.33
CA GLY A 90 6.91 -8.96 -17.63
C GLY A 90 7.70 -7.81 -18.26
N HIS A 91 8.43 -7.03 -17.46
CA HIS A 91 9.32 -5.97 -17.93
C HIS A 91 10.76 -6.45 -18.20
N GLY A 92 11.04 -7.75 -18.06
CA GLY A 92 12.35 -8.35 -18.32
C GLY A 92 13.34 -8.24 -17.15
N PHE A 93 12.85 -7.91 -15.95
CA PHE A 93 13.64 -7.94 -14.72
C PHE A 93 13.43 -9.26 -13.99
N ASP A 94 14.37 -9.64 -13.12
CA ASP A 94 14.11 -10.69 -12.12
C ASP A 94 13.20 -10.08 -11.04
N GLY A 95 11.90 -10.33 -11.15
CA GLY A 95 10.86 -9.73 -10.32
C GLY A 95 11.03 -10.06 -8.85
N ARG A 96 11.47 -11.28 -8.54
CA ARG A 96 11.72 -11.71 -7.15
C ARG A 96 12.93 -11.00 -6.55
N ALA A 97 14.04 -10.93 -7.29
CA ALA A 97 15.22 -10.21 -6.84
C ALA A 97 14.94 -8.70 -6.69
N CYS A 98 14.16 -8.13 -7.62
CA CYS A 98 13.83 -6.72 -7.59
C CYS A 98 12.87 -6.35 -6.45
N LEU A 99 11.88 -7.20 -6.18
CA LEU A 99 10.98 -7.03 -5.07
C LEU A 99 11.72 -7.10 -3.72
N LEU A 100 12.65 -8.07 -3.57
CA LEU A 100 13.50 -8.19 -2.39
C LEU A 100 14.38 -6.94 -2.20
N LYS A 101 15.01 -6.44 -3.26
CA LYS A 101 15.81 -5.21 -3.22
C LYS A 101 14.97 -4.01 -2.76
N SER A 102 13.75 -3.88 -3.28
CA SER A 102 12.80 -2.83 -2.90
C SER A 102 12.42 -2.89 -1.43
N PHE A 103 12.17 -4.09 -0.91
CA PHE A 103 11.87 -4.34 0.50
C PHE A 103 13.04 -3.95 1.41
N CYS A 104 14.25 -4.40 1.08
CA CYS A 104 15.44 -4.10 1.86
C CYS A 104 15.76 -2.60 1.87
N THR A 105 15.66 -1.92 0.73
CA THR A 105 15.75 -0.46 0.64
C THR A 105 14.68 0.22 1.52
N ALA A 106 13.43 -0.24 1.44
CA ALA A 106 12.31 0.35 2.19
C ALA A 106 12.34 0.09 3.70
N ILE A 107 13.13 -0.87 4.20
CA ILE A 107 13.31 -1.11 5.64
C ILE A 107 14.60 -0.47 6.13
N LEU A 108 15.73 -0.74 5.46
CA LEU A 108 17.07 -0.35 5.91
C LEU A 108 17.36 1.15 5.70
N ASP A 109 16.81 1.78 4.66
CA ASP A 109 17.05 3.20 4.40
C ASP A 109 16.17 4.10 5.30
N VAL A 110 15.14 3.54 5.97
CA VAL A 110 14.24 4.32 6.85
C VAL A 110 14.86 4.59 8.19
N ASP A 111 15.63 3.63 8.68
CA ASP A 111 16.24 3.71 10.01
C ASP A 111 17.50 4.58 10.01
N LYS A 112 17.89 5.14 8.86
CA LYS A 112 18.87 6.22 8.76
C LYS A 112 18.15 7.57 8.93
N PRO A 113 18.24 8.23 10.09
CA PRO A 113 17.46 9.42 10.41
C PRO A 113 17.81 10.67 9.57
N GLN A 114 18.81 10.60 8.68
CA GLN A 114 19.39 11.81 8.07
C GLN A 114 18.97 12.15 6.63
N GLN A 115 18.34 11.28 5.83
CA GLN A 115 18.29 11.59 4.38
C GLN A 115 16.97 11.47 3.61
N LYS A 116 15.94 10.69 4.00
CA LYS A 116 14.78 10.53 3.09
C LYS A 116 13.41 10.44 3.79
N SER A 117 12.79 11.60 4.01
CA SER A 117 11.41 11.74 4.52
C SER A 117 10.44 12.12 3.39
N GLY A 118 10.34 11.27 2.37
CA GLY A 118 9.39 11.45 1.25
C GLY A 118 8.04 10.77 1.50
N MET A 119 6.96 11.24 0.86
CA MET A 119 5.65 10.59 0.96
C MET A 119 5.65 9.20 0.33
N LEU A 120 6.37 9.04 -0.80
CA LEU A 120 6.58 7.76 -1.46
C LEU A 120 7.23 6.75 -0.50
N PHE A 121 8.23 7.20 0.25
CA PHE A 121 8.96 6.35 1.16
C PHE A 121 8.12 5.88 2.36
N LYS A 122 7.28 6.76 2.91
CA LYS A 122 6.28 6.39 3.94
C LYS A 122 5.26 5.41 3.40
N LEU A 123 4.88 5.54 2.12
CA LEU A 123 3.92 4.65 1.46
C LEU A 123 4.54 3.28 1.20
N LEU A 124 5.79 3.23 0.73
CA LEU A 124 6.55 1.99 0.58
C LEU A 124 6.72 1.28 1.94
N LYS A 125 7.04 2.02 3.01
CA LYS A 125 7.07 1.48 4.38
C LYS A 125 5.73 0.85 4.78
N LEU A 126 4.61 1.50 4.46
CA LEU A 126 3.28 0.99 4.78
C LEU A 126 2.97 -0.31 4.00
N ILE A 127 3.36 -0.38 2.73
CA ILE A 127 3.17 -1.55 1.88
C ILE A 127 4.01 -2.73 2.38
N PHE A 128 5.29 -2.48 2.69
CA PHE A 128 6.26 -3.50 3.11
C PHE A 128 6.24 -3.82 4.62
N SER A 129 5.46 -3.09 5.41
CA SER A 129 5.24 -3.42 6.82
C SER A 129 4.46 -4.74 6.91
N LEU A 130 5.15 -5.84 7.15
CA LEU A 130 4.57 -7.19 7.24
C LEU A 130 4.20 -7.53 8.69
N GLU A 131 2.97 -7.97 8.92
CA GLU A 131 2.57 -8.57 10.21
C GLU A 131 3.18 -9.99 10.34
N ASP A 132 3.34 -10.50 11.56
CA ASP A 132 4.03 -11.77 11.80
C ASP A 132 3.37 -12.97 11.08
N HIS A 133 2.04 -12.98 10.99
CA HIS A 133 1.31 -13.98 10.21
C HIS A 133 1.62 -13.92 8.69
N GLU A 134 1.88 -12.72 8.16
CA GLU A 134 2.23 -12.51 6.76
C GLU A 134 3.68 -12.93 6.46
N LYS A 135 4.59 -12.75 7.43
CA LYS A 135 5.99 -13.21 7.33
C LYS A 135 6.12 -14.72 7.13
N HIS A 136 5.23 -15.51 7.74
CA HIS A 136 5.22 -16.97 7.55
C HIS A 136 4.90 -17.39 6.11
N HIS A 137 4.04 -16.63 5.42
CA HIS A 137 3.61 -16.93 4.06
C HIS A 137 4.62 -16.45 3.01
N MET A 138 5.56 -15.58 3.39
CA MET A 138 6.50 -14.93 2.48
C MET A 138 7.93 -14.96 3.07
N PRO A 139 8.56 -16.15 3.14
CA PRO A 139 9.86 -16.32 3.79
C PRO A 139 11.01 -15.61 3.06
N TYR A 140 10.80 -15.18 1.81
CA TYR A 140 11.81 -14.49 1.02
C TYR A 140 11.93 -13.00 1.38
N LEU A 141 10.85 -12.32 1.82
CA LEU A 141 10.89 -10.94 2.31
C LEU A 141 11.29 -10.90 3.79
N ARG A 142 12.54 -11.23 4.07
CA ARG A 142 13.12 -11.12 5.41
C ARG A 142 14.39 -10.30 5.39
N GLU A 143 14.65 -9.62 6.49
CA GLU A 143 15.82 -8.78 6.68
C GLU A 143 17.13 -9.58 6.57
N GLU A 144 17.12 -10.85 6.98
CA GLU A 144 18.26 -11.77 6.82
C GLU A 144 18.65 -11.99 5.35
N ASN A 145 17.68 -11.96 4.43
CA ASN A 145 17.92 -12.12 3.00
C ASN A 145 18.41 -10.82 2.34
N CYS A 146 18.40 -9.70 3.06
CA CYS A 146 18.93 -8.42 2.55
C CYS A 146 20.45 -8.41 2.40
N GLN A 147 21.16 -9.38 2.97
CA GLN A 147 22.60 -9.53 2.72
C GLN A 147 22.89 -10.14 1.33
N GLN A 148 21.90 -10.77 0.67
CA GLN A 148 22.05 -11.35 -0.67
C GLN A 148 21.92 -10.33 -1.82
N ILE A 149 21.81 -9.03 -1.51
CA ILE A 149 21.66 -7.94 -2.51
C ILE A 149 22.80 -7.93 -3.55
N LEU A 150 23.98 -8.45 -3.21
CA LEU A 150 25.20 -8.39 -4.03
C LEU A 150 25.10 -9.11 -5.39
N HIS A 151 24.15 -10.02 -5.59
CA HIS A 151 23.94 -10.74 -6.85
C HIS A 151 22.68 -10.32 -7.62
N SER A 152 21.97 -9.28 -7.20
CA SER A 152 20.67 -8.94 -7.78
C SER A 152 20.81 -8.21 -9.14
N HIS A 153 20.41 -8.89 -10.21
CA HIS A 153 20.31 -8.36 -11.57
C HIS A 153 19.21 -7.28 -11.75
N CYS A 154 18.64 -6.71 -10.68
CA CYS A 154 17.65 -5.64 -10.81
C CYS A 154 18.33 -4.24 -10.84
N PRO A 155 18.27 -3.51 -11.97
CA PRO A 155 18.80 -2.16 -12.06
C PRO A 155 17.92 -1.13 -11.33
N LEU A 156 16.69 -1.47 -10.98
CA LEU A 156 15.79 -0.56 -10.26
C LEU A 156 16.28 -0.37 -8.83
N SER A 157 16.49 0.88 -8.43
CA SER A 157 16.64 1.28 -7.03
C SER A 157 15.67 2.41 -6.76
N PHE A 158 14.88 2.26 -5.69
CA PHE A 158 13.97 3.31 -5.22
C PHE A 158 14.72 4.43 -4.48
N ASP A 159 16.02 4.27 -4.27
CA ASP A 159 16.88 5.24 -3.57
C ASP A 159 17.16 6.51 -4.36
N SER A 160 17.03 6.46 -5.70
CA SER A 160 17.28 7.59 -6.60
C SER A 160 16.01 8.36 -6.98
N ILE A 161 14.84 7.98 -6.46
CA ILE A 161 13.59 8.67 -6.72
C ILE A 161 13.49 9.86 -5.77
N SER A 162 13.20 11.05 -6.31
CA SER A 162 13.07 12.26 -5.50
C SER A 162 12.02 12.05 -4.40
N PRO A 163 12.29 12.50 -3.16
CA PRO A 163 11.38 12.32 -2.03
C PRO A 163 10.01 12.97 -2.23
N TYR A 164 9.96 13.94 -3.14
CA TYR A 164 8.77 14.54 -3.70
C TYR A 164 8.83 14.26 -5.20
N THR A 165 8.03 13.35 -5.71
CA THR A 165 7.89 13.12 -7.16
C THR A 165 7.16 14.28 -7.87
N ASP A 166 7.39 15.51 -7.40
CA ASP A 166 6.96 16.80 -7.94
C ASP A 166 8.17 17.77 -7.85
N ASP A 167 9.26 17.43 -8.53
CA ASP A 167 10.26 18.43 -8.91
C ASP A 167 10.09 18.67 -10.42
N VAL A 168 9.32 19.71 -10.74
CA VAL A 168 9.21 20.32 -12.09
C VAL A 168 10.40 21.25 -12.32
#